data_AF-A0A967NB40-F1
#
_entry.id   AF-A0A967NB40-F1
#
_cell.length_a   1.000
_cell.length_b   1.000
_cell.length_c   1.000
_cell.angle_alpha   90.00
_cell.angle_beta   90.00
_cell.angle_gamma   90.00
#
_symmetry.space_group_name_H-M   'P 1'
#
loop_
_entity.id
_entity.type
_entity.pdbx_description
1 polymer ?
#
loop_
_entity_poly.entity_id
_entity_poly.type
_entity_poly.pdbx_seq_one_letter_code
_entity_poly.pdbx_strand_id
1 'polypeptide(L)' 'SRRVSDRITAYGLYIDPPLGRAGMTEREARDSGRNVLVGKMMMSRVGRAKERGETQGFMKMLVDADSGEILGAAMLG' A
#
# COMPACT_ATOMS: atom_id res chain seq x y z
N SER A 1 10.91 -25.39 4.23
CA SER A 1 12.00 -24.56 3.66
C SER A 1 11.39 -23.25 3.16
N ARG A 2 12.08 -22.11 3.28
CA ARG A 2 11.60 -20.83 2.72
C ARG A 2 12.20 -20.62 1.33
N ARG A 3 11.37 -20.29 0.34
CA ARG A 3 11.77 -19.99 -1.04
C ARG A 3 11.73 -18.48 -1.30
N VAL A 4 12.41 -18.03 -2.35
CA VAL A 4 12.33 -16.63 -2.80
C VAL A 4 10.91 -16.26 -3.23
N SER A 5 10.18 -17.20 -3.82
CA SER A 5 8.76 -17.06 -4.18
C SER A 5 7.85 -16.76 -2.99
N ASP A 6 8.27 -17.09 -1.77
CA ASP A 6 7.46 -16.92 -0.56
C ASP A 6 7.66 -15.53 0.06
N ARG A 7 8.48 -14.67 -0.56
CA ARG A 7 8.75 -13.32 -0.06
C ARG A 7 7.68 -12.35 -0.55
N ILE A 8 7.20 -11.52 0.36
CA ILE A 8 6.35 -10.37 0.03
C ILE A 8 7.18 -9.40 -0.82
N THR A 9 6.74 -9.14 -2.05
CA THR A 9 7.40 -8.18 -2.93
C THR A 9 7.35 -6.78 -2.32
N ALA A 10 8.50 -6.16 -2.13
CA ALA A 10 8.63 -4.77 -1.73
C ALA A 10 9.24 -3.96 -2.87
N TYR A 11 8.75 -2.74 -3.06
CA TYR A 11 9.24 -1.81 -4.07
C TYR A 11 9.34 -0.42 -3.46
N GLY A 12 10.47 0.23 -3.70
CA GLY A 12 10.73 1.61 -3.30
C GLY A 12 11.21 2.41 -4.50
N LEU A 13 10.67 3.62 -4.64
CA LEU A 13 11.09 4.61 -5.60
C LEU A 13 11.46 5.89 -4.84
N TYR A 14 12.73 6.25 -4.94
CA TYR A 14 13.36 7.33 -4.19
C TYR A 14 13.27 8.64 -4.96
N ILE A 15 12.05 9.17 -5.05
CA ILE A 15 11.72 10.48 -5.63
C ILE A 15 11.11 11.37 -4.53
N ASP A 16 10.77 12.62 -4.87
CA ASP A 16 10.09 13.55 -3.97
C ASP A 16 8.68 13.89 -4.51
N PRO A 17 7.59 13.51 -3.81
CA PRO A 17 7.54 12.67 -2.61
C PRO A 17 7.80 11.18 -2.91
N PRO A 18 8.38 10.41 -1.97
CA PRO A 18 8.78 9.02 -2.22
C PRO A 18 7.58 8.10 -2.40
N LEU A 19 7.81 6.98 -3.12
CA LEU A 19 6.82 5.93 -3.29
C LEU A 19 7.33 4.61 -2.73
N GLY A 20 6.62 4.07 -1.73
CA GLY A 20 6.84 2.72 -1.21
C GLY A 20 5.60 1.85 -1.45
N ARG A 21 5.80 0.57 -1.77
CA ARG A 21 4.72 -0.42 -1.75
C ARG A 21 5.22 -1.80 -1.33
N ALA A 22 4.32 -2.60 -0.75
CA ALA A 22 4.57 -3.98 -0.41
C ALA A 22 3.33 -4.85 -0.71
N GLY A 23 3.55 -6.09 -1.13
CA GLY A 23 2.49 -7.04 -1.49
C GLY A 23 1.88 -6.76 -2.86
N MET A 24 0.61 -7.16 -3.00
CA MET A 24 -0.14 -7.01 -4.24
C MET A 24 -0.40 -5.54 -4.56
N THR A 25 -0.32 -5.21 -5.85
CA THR A 25 -0.93 -4.01 -6.41
C THR A 25 -2.46 -4.18 -6.44
N GLU A 26 -3.17 -3.07 -6.59
CA GLU A 26 -4.64 -3.12 -6.70
C GLU A 26 -5.09 -3.92 -7.93
N ARG A 27 -4.32 -3.87 -9.03
CA ARG A 27 -4.57 -4.69 -10.21
C ARG A 27 -4.43 -6.17 -9.87
N GLU A 28 -3.28 -6.59 -9.33
CA GLU A 28 -3.05 -7.99 -8.95
C GLU A 28 -4.10 -8.49 -7.93
N ALA A 29 -4.49 -7.66 -6.97
CA ALA A 29 -5.51 -8.01 -6.00
C ALA A 29 -6.88 -8.22 -6.67
N ARG A 30 -7.29 -7.36 -7.61
CA ARG A 30 -8.54 -7.53 -8.37
C ARG A 30 -8.48 -8.74 -9.30
N ASP A 31 -7.34 -8.97 -9.96
CA ASP A 31 -7.14 -10.09 -10.87
C ASP A 31 -7.06 -11.44 -10.14
N SER A 32 -6.76 -11.44 -8.82
CA SER A 32 -6.73 -12.64 -7.99
C SER A 32 -8.08 -13.30 -7.74
N GLY A 33 -9.19 -12.60 -8.04
CA GLY A 33 -10.55 -13.06 -7.75
C GLY A 33 -10.98 -12.94 -6.29
N ARG A 34 -10.14 -12.35 -5.42
CA ARG A 34 -10.48 -12.07 -4.01
C ARG A 34 -11.52 -10.97 -3.88
N ASN A 35 -12.27 -11.02 -2.77
CA ASN A 35 -13.16 -9.93 -2.38
C ASN A 35 -12.33 -8.78 -1.78
N VAL A 36 -11.91 -7.81 -2.58
CA VAL A 36 -10.93 -6.78 -2.16
C VAL A 36 -11.61 -5.51 -1.65
N LEU A 37 -11.33 -5.16 -0.40
CA LEU A 37 -11.55 -3.83 0.17
C LEU A 37 -10.35 -2.93 -0.07
N VAL A 38 -10.62 -1.67 -0.43
CA VAL A 38 -9.60 -0.65 -0.67
C VAL A 38 -9.78 0.51 0.32
N GLY A 39 -8.83 0.66 1.23
CA GLY A 39 -8.74 1.83 2.11
C GLY A 39 -7.74 2.84 1.53
N LYS A 40 -8.13 4.11 1.39
CA LYS A 40 -7.23 5.19 0.95
C LYS A 40 -7.35 6.40 1.86
N MET A 41 -6.22 6.91 2.32
CA MET A 41 -6.11 8.13 3.12
C MET A 41 -5.12 9.09 2.47
N MET A 42 -5.53 10.35 2.28
CA MET A 42 -4.61 11.38 1.77
C MET A 42 -3.61 11.79 2.84
N MET A 43 -2.36 12.09 2.47
CA MET A 43 -1.34 12.56 3.42
C MET A 43 -1.75 13.89 4.08
N SER A 44 -2.55 14.70 3.39
CA SER A 44 -3.23 15.89 3.96
C SER A 44 -4.18 15.60 5.13
N ARG A 45 -4.50 14.34 5.44
CA ARG A 45 -5.27 13.93 6.62
C ARG A 45 -4.40 13.37 7.75
N VAL A 46 -3.11 13.17 7.52
CA VAL A 46 -2.16 12.61 8.49
C VAL A 46 -1.55 13.74 9.31
N GLY A 47 -1.74 13.72 10.64
CA GLY A 47 -1.25 14.78 11.53
C GLY A 47 0.25 15.05 11.36
N ARG A 48 1.05 13.98 11.35
CA ARG A 48 2.51 14.08 11.18
C ARG A 48 2.92 14.68 9.82
N ALA A 49 2.22 14.32 8.76
CA ALA A 49 2.47 14.88 7.42
C ALA A 49 2.18 16.39 7.38
N LYS A 50 1.11 16.84 8.06
CA LYS A 50 0.81 18.27 8.22
C LYS A 50 1.91 19.00 9.00
N GLU A 51 2.33 18.44 10.13
CA GLU A 51 3.39 19.00 10.98
C GLU A 51 4.71 19.19 10.22
N ARG A 52 5.00 18.28 9.27
CA ARG A 52 6.22 18.31 8.46
C ARG A 52 6.07 19.07 7.12
N GLY A 53 4.88 19.52 6.77
CA GLY A 53 4.59 20.11 5.45
C GLY A 53 4.53 19.10 4.29
N GLU A 54 4.66 17.80 4.56
CA GLU A 54 4.71 16.70 3.58
C GLU A 54 3.30 16.16 3.26
N THR A 55 2.40 17.03 2.81
CA THR A 55 0.97 16.68 2.66
C THR A 55 0.59 16.12 1.30
N GLN A 56 1.54 16.02 0.37
CA GLN A 56 1.32 15.48 -0.97
C GLN A 56 1.21 13.95 -0.93
N GLY A 57 0.37 13.39 -1.80
CA GLY A 57 0.22 11.95 -1.94
C GLY A 57 -0.81 11.31 -1.00
N PHE A 58 -0.68 10.00 -0.77
CA PHE A 58 -1.65 9.16 -0.08
C PHE A 58 -1.03 7.87 0.48
N MET A 59 -1.70 7.29 1.47
CA MET A 59 -1.55 5.90 1.90
C MET A 59 -2.75 5.09 1.40
N LYS A 60 -2.50 3.89 0.89
CA LYS A 60 -3.51 2.95 0.40
C LYS A 60 -3.23 1.55 0.94
N MET A 61 -4.26 0.85 1.37
CA MET A 61 -4.22 -0.52 1.84
C MET A 61 -5.27 -1.36 1.12
N LEU A 62 -4.92 -2.60 0.82
CA LEU A 62 -5.77 -3.61 0.20
C LEU A 62 -5.98 -4.73 1.21
N VAL A 63 -7.24 -5.06 1.48
CA VAL A 63 -7.61 -6.06 2.47
C VAL A 63 -8.60 -7.02 1.83
N ASP A 64 -8.44 -8.31 2.07
CA ASP A 64 -9.44 -9.31 1.75
C ASP A 64 -10.64 -9.19 2.70
N ALA A 65 -11.83 -8.96 2.16
CA ALA A 65 -13.03 -8.70 2.93
C ALA A 65 -13.47 -9.91 3.77
N ASP A 66 -13.19 -11.12 3.28
CA ASP A 66 -13.71 -12.35 3.85
C ASP A 66 -12.82 -12.84 5.00
N SER A 67 -11.50 -12.69 4.86
CA SER A 67 -10.50 -13.15 5.84
C SER A 67 -9.89 -12.03 6.69
N GLY A 68 -10.00 -10.77 6.25
CA GLY A 68 -9.30 -9.64 6.88
C GLY A 68 -7.79 -9.59 6.58
N GLU A 69 -7.29 -10.45 5.68
CA GLU A 69 -5.87 -10.50 5.31
C GLU A 69 -5.45 -9.22 4.57
N ILE A 70 -4.31 -8.65 4.97
CA ILE A 70 -3.68 -7.54 4.23
C ILE A 70 -3.00 -8.08 2.98
N LEU A 71 -3.49 -7.70 1.82
CA LEU A 71 -2.99 -8.14 0.51
C LEU A 71 -1.84 -7.28 0.00
N GLY A 72 -1.88 -6.00 0.33
CA GLY A 72 -0.85 -5.06 -0.06
C GLY A 72 -1.09 -3.65 0.44
N ALA A 73 -0.05 -2.83 0.37
CA ALA A 73 -0.10 -1.42 0.73
C ALA A 73 0.79 -0.61 -0.20
N ALA A 74 0.41 0.65 -0.42
CA ALA A 74 1.19 1.62 -1.16
C ALA A 74 1.11 2.98 -0.48
N MET A 75 2.23 3.70 -0.41
CA MET A 75 2.33 5.04 0.13
C MET A 75 3.12 5.90 -0.85
N LEU A 76 2.51 6.99 -1.28
CA LEU A 76 3.17 8.10 -1.97
C LEU A 76 3.14 9.27 -1.01
N GLY A 77 4.28 9.80 -0.59
CA GLY A 77 4.31 10.82 0.46
C GLY A 77 5.56 10.76 1.31
#